data_AF-A0A7R9ZDZ8-F1
#
_entry.id   AF-A0A7R9ZDZ8-F1
#
_cell.length_a   1.000
_cell.length_b   1.000
_cell.length_c   1.000
_cell.angle_alpha   90.00
_cell.angle_beta   90.00
_cell.angle_gamma   90.00
#
_symmetry.space_group_name_H-M   'P 1'
#
loop_
_entity.id
_entity.type
_entity.pdbx_description
1 polymer ?
#
loop_
_entity_poly.entity_id
_entity_poly.type
_entity_poly.pdbx_seq_one_letter_code
_entity_poly.pdbx_strand_id
1 'polypeptide(L)'
;SVYHTLVLATGAQGHFSDAIRTSLSVLNELGENLPMNVSQEYTKTEVQKTMKLLSTRTEDSLLNMKAMNDAEKLEVMKFLHILVLYTHFAGSSYFPVIVCRMVQLSLFHGVCKESAFGFASYGIILCGPVGMFKLANCYGTLALDIMKRFQAKEYAAKVLVCVYGFIRQAAEPIQSVLPPLENGIEVGMANGDTHFAMSCAMTHDSVAFASGKELSSLVAEVKMHSKQMVECKQNSWLLANKILCQAALNLMGRSADPIKLDLEEMTEHGCLKADLDSARDLLFICSRRMWLEYIFSEY
;
A
#
# COMPACT_ATOMS: atom_id res chain seq x y z
N SER A 1 15.01 11.55 13.86
CA SER A 1 15.95 10.90 14.79
C SER A 1 16.93 10.02 14.02
N VAL A 2 18.15 9.78 14.51
CA VAL A 2 19.14 8.84 13.93
C VAL A 2 18.52 7.45 13.69
N TYR A 3 17.66 7.00 14.60
CA TYR A 3 16.93 5.74 14.49
C TYR A 3 15.95 5.70 13.31
N HIS A 4 15.32 6.82 12.95
CA HIS A 4 14.41 6.90 11.80
C HIS A 4 15.17 6.69 10.49
N THR A 5 16.34 7.33 10.35
CA THR A 5 17.22 7.15 9.19
C THR A 5 17.78 5.73 9.14
N LEU A 6 18.14 5.15 10.30
CA LEU A 6 18.65 3.77 10.38
C LEU A 6 17.60 2.75 9.95
N VAL A 7 16.38 2.82 10.50
CA VAL A 7 15.29 1.91 10.13
C VAL A 7 14.96 2.02 8.63
N LEU A 8 14.90 3.25 8.09
CA LEU A 8 14.67 3.46 6.67
C LEU A 8 15.82 2.91 5.80
N ALA A 9 17.07 3.09 6.23
CA ALA A 9 18.23 2.59 5.51
C ALA A 9 18.30 1.05 5.53
N THR A 10 18.01 0.41 6.66
CA THR A 10 17.96 -1.05 6.79
C THR A 10 16.83 -1.64 5.96
N GLY A 11 15.65 -1.02 5.97
CA GLY A 11 14.54 -1.43 5.11
C GLY A 11 14.83 -1.24 3.62
N ALA A 12 15.54 -0.16 3.24
CA ALA A 12 15.96 0.08 1.85
C ALA A 12 16.96 -0.96 1.31
N GLN A 13 17.61 -1.72 2.19
CA GLN A 13 18.50 -2.84 1.83
C GLN A 13 17.77 -4.20 1.75
N GLY A 14 16.43 -4.23 1.86
CA GLY A 14 15.63 -5.47 1.81
C GLY A 14 15.60 -6.25 3.13
N HIS A 15 16.27 -5.78 4.18
CA HIS A 15 16.29 -6.44 5.50
C HIS A 15 15.04 -6.09 6.33
N PHE A 16 13.85 -6.43 5.83
CA PHE A 16 12.58 -6.06 6.47
C PHE A 16 12.45 -6.61 7.90
N SER A 17 12.91 -7.85 8.15
CA SER A 17 12.87 -8.46 9.48
C SER A 17 13.73 -7.70 10.49
N ASP A 18 14.91 -7.21 10.09
CA ASP A 18 15.78 -6.42 10.94
C ASP A 18 15.22 -5.01 11.17
N ALA A 19 14.65 -4.38 10.12
CA ALA A 19 13.96 -3.10 10.24
C ALA A 19 12.77 -3.19 11.20
N ILE A 20 11.99 -4.29 11.15
CA ILE A 20 10.90 -4.57 12.08
C ILE A 20 11.45 -4.73 13.51
N ARG A 21 12.47 -5.56 13.72
CA ARG A 21 13.04 -5.80 15.05
C ARG A 21 13.58 -4.52 15.69
N THR A 22 14.35 -3.72 14.93
CA THR A 22 14.89 -2.43 15.41
C THR A 22 13.76 -1.46 15.76
N SER A 23 12.73 -1.37 14.92
CA SER A 23 11.59 -0.49 15.19
C SER A 23 10.79 -0.92 16.43
N LEU A 24 10.60 -2.22 16.65
CA LEU A 24 9.95 -2.74 17.86
C LEU A 24 10.76 -2.42 19.13
N SER A 25 12.09 -2.50 19.07
CA SER A 25 12.96 -2.12 20.19
C SER A 25 12.81 -0.64 20.54
N VAL A 26 12.82 0.24 19.54
CA VAL A 26 12.66 1.69 19.75
C VAL A 26 11.27 2.01 20.30
N LEU A 27 10.21 1.35 19.80
CA LEU A 27 8.85 1.54 20.34
C LEU A 27 8.75 1.16 21.81
N ASN A 28 9.41 0.07 22.23
CA ASN A 28 9.48 -0.35 23.62
C ASN A 28 10.20 0.68 24.50
N GLU A 29 11.28 1.30 24.01
CA GLU A 29 11.96 2.41 24.70
C GLU A 29 11.08 3.67 24.81
N LEU A 30 10.22 3.91 23.81
CA LEU A 30 9.21 4.98 23.81
C LEU A 30 7.92 4.62 24.56
N GLY A 31 7.89 3.49 25.27
CA GLY A 31 6.77 3.04 26.09
C GLY A 31 5.58 2.45 25.32
N GLU A 32 5.68 2.25 23.99
CA GLU A 32 4.69 1.53 23.20
C GLU A 32 5.08 0.05 23.07
N ASN A 33 4.60 -0.75 24.02
CA ASN A 33 4.96 -2.15 24.12
C ASN A 33 4.06 -3.02 23.21
N LEU A 34 4.65 -3.54 22.15
CA LEU A 34 4.06 -4.56 21.29
C LEU A 34 4.54 -5.96 21.70
N PRO A 35 3.69 -7.01 21.62
CA PRO A 35 4.12 -8.35 21.94
C PRO A 35 5.21 -8.80 20.95
N MET A 36 6.21 -9.54 21.45
CA MET A 36 7.32 -10.05 20.65
C MET A 36 6.89 -11.12 19.62
N ASN A 37 5.71 -11.71 19.78
CA ASN A 37 5.06 -12.57 18.82
C ASN A 37 3.57 -12.21 18.71
N VAL A 38 3.10 -11.92 17.50
CA VAL A 38 1.69 -11.61 17.23
C VAL A 38 0.99 -12.87 16.71
N SER A 39 0.15 -13.46 17.56
CA SER A 39 -0.74 -14.56 17.19
C SER A 39 -1.99 -14.05 16.48
N GLN A 40 -2.66 -14.92 15.70
CA GLN A 40 -3.91 -14.56 15.03
C GLN A 40 -5.01 -14.13 16.03
N GLU A 41 -5.06 -14.76 17.21
CA GLU A 41 -6.04 -14.42 18.24
C GLU A 41 -5.75 -13.04 18.85
N TYR A 42 -4.46 -12.71 19.04
CA TYR A 42 -4.07 -11.37 19.48
C TYR A 42 -4.45 -10.31 18.43
N THR A 43 -4.18 -10.58 17.15
CA THR A 43 -4.58 -9.71 16.05
C THR A 43 -6.08 -9.46 16.04
N LYS A 44 -6.88 -10.53 16.14
CA LYS A 44 -8.35 -10.43 16.18
C LYS A 44 -8.83 -9.59 17.36
N THR A 45 -8.24 -9.81 18.54
CA THR A 45 -8.54 -9.05 19.76
C THR A 45 -8.25 -7.56 19.59
N GLU A 46 -7.09 -7.19 19.03
CA GLU A 46 -6.73 -5.78 18.80
C GLU A 46 -7.64 -5.11 17.75
N VAL A 47 -8.02 -5.83 16.69
CA VAL A 47 -8.98 -5.32 15.70
C VAL A 47 -10.35 -5.09 16.36
N GLN A 48 -10.85 -6.04 17.16
CA GLN A 48 -12.12 -5.92 17.87
C GLN A 48 -12.13 -4.78 18.89
N LYS A 49 -11.05 -4.63 19.66
CA LYS A 49 -10.85 -3.52 20.60
C LYS A 49 -10.94 -2.18 19.87
N THR A 50 -10.25 -2.04 18.74
CA THR A 50 -10.27 -0.82 17.92
C THR A 50 -11.66 -0.54 17.35
N MET A 51 -12.35 -1.57 16.83
CA MET A 51 -13.74 -1.44 16.35
C MET A 51 -14.68 -0.94 17.45
N LYS A 52 -14.56 -1.48 18.68
CA LYS A 52 -15.37 -1.06 19.82
C LYS A 52 -15.11 0.39 20.25
N LEU A 53 -13.86 0.84 20.18
CA LEU A 53 -13.52 2.24 20.49
C LEU A 53 -14.13 3.20 19.46
N LEU A 54 -14.14 2.79 18.19
CA LEU A 54 -14.67 3.59 17.10
C LEU A 54 -16.20 3.55 16.96
N SER A 55 -16.88 2.48 17.41
CA SER A 55 -18.33 2.34 17.24
C SER A 55 -19.17 3.42 17.94
N THR A 56 -18.55 4.17 18.85
CA THR A 56 -19.17 5.29 19.57
C THR A 56 -18.84 6.66 18.96
N ARG A 57 -18.16 6.69 17.81
CA ARG A 57 -17.65 7.91 17.17
C ARG A 57 -18.17 8.04 15.74
N THR A 58 -18.51 9.26 15.35
CA THR A 58 -18.84 9.60 13.96
C THR A 58 -17.60 10.09 13.22
N GLU A 59 -17.58 10.01 11.89
CA GLU A 59 -16.51 10.56 11.05
C GLU A 59 -16.24 12.04 11.37
N ASP A 60 -17.30 12.85 11.47
CA ASP A 60 -17.18 14.26 11.82
C ASP A 60 -16.57 14.48 13.22
N SER A 61 -16.98 13.67 14.21
CA SER A 61 -16.38 13.72 15.55
C SER A 61 -14.89 13.37 15.52
N LEU A 62 -14.47 12.43 14.67
CA LEU A 62 -13.07 12.02 14.54
C LEU A 62 -12.25 13.09 13.80
N LEU A 63 -12.78 13.64 12.72
CA LEU A 63 -12.15 14.71 11.94
C LEU A 63 -11.94 15.97 12.79
N ASN A 64 -12.85 16.27 13.71
CA ASN A 64 -12.80 17.45 14.57
C ASN A 64 -12.05 17.23 15.90
N MET A 65 -11.41 16.08 16.10
CA MET A 65 -10.59 15.84 17.29
C MET A 65 -9.43 16.86 17.39
N LYS A 66 -8.99 17.12 18.63
CA LYS A 66 -7.81 17.96 18.87
C LYS A 66 -6.58 17.40 18.15
N ALA A 67 -5.67 18.28 17.77
CA ALA A 67 -4.36 17.86 17.28
C ALA A 67 -3.57 17.15 18.38
N MET A 68 -2.80 16.12 18.00
CA MET A 68 -1.84 15.48 18.89
C MET A 68 -0.67 16.44 19.14
N ASN A 69 -0.47 16.83 20.41
CA ASN A 69 0.60 17.75 20.81
C ASN A 69 1.68 17.09 21.67
N ASP A 70 1.44 15.84 22.10
CA ASP A 70 2.41 15.08 22.88
C ASP A 70 3.58 14.65 21.98
N ALA A 71 4.76 15.18 22.27
CA ALA A 71 5.96 14.97 21.45
C ALA A 71 6.40 13.50 21.42
N GLU A 72 6.22 12.77 22.52
CA GLU A 72 6.56 11.34 22.59
C GLU A 72 5.59 10.54 21.73
N LYS A 73 4.29 10.81 21.82
CA LYS A 73 3.29 10.10 20.99
C LYS A 73 3.40 10.45 19.51
N LEU A 74 3.78 11.67 19.17
CA LEU A 74 4.10 12.03 17.78
C LEU A 74 5.30 11.24 17.25
N GLU A 75 6.33 11.01 18.06
CA GLU A 75 7.47 10.19 17.64
C GLU A 75 7.09 8.72 17.49
N VAL A 76 6.28 8.18 18.42
CA VAL A 76 5.70 6.83 18.31
C VAL A 76 4.90 6.67 17.01
N MET A 77 4.05 7.64 16.66
CA MET A 77 3.27 7.61 15.42
C MET A 77 4.14 7.53 14.17
N LYS A 78 5.29 8.23 14.13
CA LYS A 78 6.24 8.15 13.01
C LYS A 78 6.87 6.76 12.87
N PHE A 79 7.28 6.15 13.98
CA PHE A 79 7.83 4.79 13.98
C PHE A 79 6.79 3.75 13.56
N LEU A 80 5.56 3.85 14.09
CA LEU A 80 4.47 2.98 13.69
C LEU A 80 4.19 3.09 12.18
N HIS A 81 4.16 4.31 11.62
CA HIS A 81 3.98 4.52 10.17
C HIS A 81 5.04 3.79 9.34
N ILE A 82 6.32 3.85 9.70
CA ILE A 82 7.37 3.12 8.97
C ILE A 82 7.16 1.61 9.08
N LEU A 83 6.77 1.13 10.26
CA LEU A 83 6.49 -0.28 10.48
C LEU A 83 5.30 -0.79 9.67
N VAL A 84 4.25 0.02 9.49
CA VAL A 84 3.10 -0.35 8.64
C VAL A 84 3.58 -0.71 7.24
N LEU A 85 4.51 0.06 6.67
CA LEU A 85 5.10 -0.25 5.36
C LEU A 85 5.73 -1.65 5.38
N TYR A 86 6.76 -1.88 6.20
CA TYR A 86 7.49 -3.14 6.15
C TYR A 86 6.65 -4.36 6.53
N THR A 87 5.74 -4.22 7.49
CA THR A 87 4.87 -5.32 7.89
C THR A 87 3.82 -5.65 6.85
N HIS A 88 3.33 -4.66 6.09
CA HIS A 88 2.45 -4.91 4.95
C HIS A 88 3.17 -5.69 3.84
N PHE A 89 4.37 -5.25 3.45
CA PHE A 89 5.13 -5.91 2.38
C PHE A 89 5.62 -7.31 2.76
N ALA A 90 5.99 -7.51 4.02
CA ALA A 90 6.39 -8.83 4.51
C ALA A 90 5.22 -9.80 4.75
N GLY A 91 3.96 -9.37 4.56
CA GLY A 91 2.79 -10.20 4.90
C GLY A 91 2.71 -10.54 6.40
N SER A 92 3.24 -9.65 7.24
CA SER A 92 3.45 -9.91 8.67
C SER A 92 2.15 -9.80 9.47
N SER A 93 1.96 -10.69 10.44
CA SER A 93 0.82 -10.64 11.39
C SER A 93 0.82 -9.36 12.25
N TYR A 94 1.93 -8.64 12.30
CA TYR A 94 2.05 -7.34 12.96
C TYR A 94 1.27 -6.22 12.26
N PHE A 95 1.05 -6.32 10.94
CA PHE A 95 0.44 -5.23 10.17
C PHE A 95 -0.89 -4.75 10.77
N PRO A 96 -1.90 -5.61 11.02
CA PRO A 96 -3.15 -5.13 11.58
C PRO A 96 -3.02 -4.60 13.00
N VAL A 97 -2.08 -5.13 13.79
CA VAL A 97 -1.83 -4.68 15.17
C VAL A 97 -1.27 -3.27 15.19
N ILE A 98 -0.23 -2.99 14.38
CA ILE A 98 0.39 -1.66 14.30
C ILE A 98 -0.61 -0.61 13.83
N VAL A 99 -1.39 -0.92 12.79
CA VAL A 99 -2.44 -0.03 12.29
C VAL A 99 -3.50 0.23 13.37
N CYS A 100 -3.93 -0.80 14.10
CA CYS A 100 -4.84 -0.63 15.24
C CYS A 100 -4.23 0.29 16.32
N ARG A 101 -2.93 0.18 16.62
CA ARG A 101 -2.25 1.08 17.56
C ARG A 101 -2.21 2.52 17.10
N MET A 102 -1.93 2.79 15.82
CA MET A 102 -1.98 4.15 15.28
C MET A 102 -3.37 4.77 15.45
N VAL A 103 -4.42 4.01 15.17
CA VAL A 103 -5.81 4.47 15.36
C VAL A 103 -6.11 4.69 16.84
N GLN A 104 -5.79 3.75 17.72
CA GLN A 104 -5.99 3.87 19.16
C GLN A 104 -5.26 5.11 19.74
N LEU A 105 -3.99 5.33 19.40
CA LEU A 105 -3.24 6.52 19.81
C LEU A 105 -3.90 7.82 19.32
N SER A 106 -4.40 7.81 18.09
CA SER A 106 -5.14 8.96 17.53
C SER A 106 -6.40 9.26 18.34
N LEU A 107 -7.11 8.21 18.79
CA LEU A 107 -8.32 8.34 19.62
C LEU A 107 -8.03 8.86 21.03
N PHE A 108 -6.91 8.46 21.64
CA PHE A 108 -6.58 8.83 23.02
C PHE A 108 -5.84 10.17 23.12
N HIS A 109 -4.97 10.49 22.17
CA HIS A 109 -4.05 11.63 22.25
C HIS A 109 -4.37 12.76 21.26
N GLY A 110 -5.30 12.54 20.34
CA GLY A 110 -5.63 13.48 19.27
C GLY A 110 -5.08 13.01 17.92
N VAL A 111 -5.54 13.64 16.84
CA VAL A 111 -5.15 13.28 15.47
C VAL A 111 -3.91 14.05 15.01
N CYS A 112 -3.08 13.43 14.19
CA CYS A 112 -1.90 14.04 13.56
C CYS A 112 -1.82 13.66 12.07
N LYS A 113 -0.74 14.05 11.39
CA LYS A 113 -0.53 13.76 9.96
C LYS A 113 -0.51 12.25 9.70
N GLU A 114 0.20 11.51 10.54
CA GLU A 114 0.31 10.05 10.49
C GLU A 114 -1.03 9.35 10.71
N SER A 115 -1.98 9.97 11.42
CA SER A 115 -3.33 9.44 11.61
C SER A 115 -4.05 9.25 10.27
N ALA A 116 -3.80 10.10 9.27
CA ALA A 116 -4.40 9.93 7.94
C ALA A 116 -4.03 8.57 7.34
N PHE A 117 -2.74 8.22 7.37
CA PHE A 117 -2.27 6.94 6.88
C PHE A 117 -2.73 5.77 7.78
N GLY A 118 -2.81 5.99 9.09
CA GLY A 118 -3.36 5.01 10.03
C GLY A 118 -4.82 4.66 9.72
N PHE A 119 -5.69 5.64 9.51
CA PHE A 119 -7.09 5.41 9.15
C PHE A 119 -7.25 4.82 7.74
N ALA A 120 -6.43 5.24 6.77
CA ALA A 120 -6.43 4.63 5.43
C ALA A 120 -6.04 3.14 5.50
N SER A 121 -4.98 2.82 6.22
CA SER A 121 -4.53 1.44 6.45
C SER A 121 -5.55 0.62 7.23
N TYR A 122 -6.28 1.23 8.17
CA TYR A 122 -7.36 0.58 8.90
C TYR A 122 -8.53 0.22 7.97
N GLY A 123 -8.84 1.11 7.02
CA GLY A 123 -9.79 0.83 5.95
C GLY A 123 -9.41 -0.38 5.11
N ILE A 124 -8.11 -0.60 4.81
CA ILE A 124 -7.63 -1.80 4.10
C ILE A 124 -7.94 -3.08 4.89
N ILE A 125 -7.69 -3.08 6.21
CA ILE A 125 -7.99 -4.22 7.09
C ILE A 125 -9.49 -4.53 7.06
N LEU A 126 -10.33 -3.50 7.11
CA LEU A 126 -11.78 -3.66 7.08
C LEU A 126 -12.29 -4.13 5.72
N CYS A 127 -11.70 -3.64 4.62
CA CYS A 127 -12.10 -3.98 3.25
C CYS A 127 -11.73 -5.44 2.91
N GLY A 128 -10.51 -5.86 3.23
CA GLY A 128 -10.00 -7.18 2.88
C GLY A 128 -10.50 -8.27 3.84
N PRO A 129 -9.73 -8.67 4.87
CA PRO A 129 -10.07 -9.82 5.72
C PRO A 129 -11.41 -9.75 6.45
N VAL A 130 -11.89 -8.54 6.79
CA VAL A 130 -13.11 -8.37 7.61
C VAL A 130 -14.37 -8.23 6.74
N GLY A 131 -14.25 -7.81 5.47
CA GLY A 131 -15.37 -7.67 4.53
C GLY A 131 -16.36 -6.54 4.85
N MET A 132 -15.96 -5.52 5.63
CA MET A 132 -16.80 -4.39 6.01
C MET A 132 -16.62 -3.19 5.06
N PHE A 133 -16.97 -3.37 3.78
CA PHE A 133 -16.72 -2.41 2.70
C PHE A 133 -17.26 -1.00 2.97
N LYS A 134 -18.49 -0.86 3.50
CA LYS A 134 -19.07 0.46 3.81
C LYS A 134 -18.23 1.19 4.86
N LEU A 135 -17.85 0.50 5.92
CA LEU A 135 -17.04 1.06 6.99
C LEU A 135 -15.61 1.35 6.54
N ALA A 136 -15.04 0.53 5.66
CA ALA A 136 -13.76 0.82 5.03
C ALA A 136 -13.81 2.14 4.24
N ASN A 137 -14.87 2.38 3.47
CA ASN A 137 -15.07 3.65 2.74
C ASN A 137 -15.17 4.85 3.67
N CYS A 138 -15.91 4.73 4.78
CA CYS A 138 -15.98 5.75 5.83
C CYS A 138 -14.58 6.17 6.32
N TYR A 139 -13.73 5.21 6.68
CA TYR A 139 -12.37 5.51 7.14
C TYR A 139 -11.43 5.97 6.01
N GLY A 140 -11.69 5.55 4.77
CA GLY A 140 -11.02 6.10 3.60
C GLY A 140 -11.33 7.59 3.39
N THR A 141 -12.59 8.00 3.54
CA THR A 141 -12.98 9.42 3.52
C THR A 141 -12.31 10.18 4.66
N LEU A 142 -12.41 9.68 5.90
CA LEU A 142 -11.79 10.30 7.07
C LEU A 142 -10.28 10.49 6.88
N ALA A 143 -9.58 9.51 6.31
CA ALA A 143 -8.16 9.62 6.02
C ALA A 143 -7.82 10.77 5.06
N LEU A 144 -8.59 10.92 3.97
CA LEU A 144 -8.43 12.02 3.02
C LEU A 144 -8.70 13.38 3.69
N ASP A 145 -9.72 13.46 4.53
CA ASP A 145 -10.07 14.70 5.23
C ASP A 145 -9.03 15.09 6.29
N ILE A 146 -8.49 14.13 7.04
CA ILE A 146 -7.38 14.38 7.98
C ILE A 146 -6.14 14.84 7.20
N MET A 147 -5.79 14.17 6.09
CA MET A 147 -4.68 14.56 5.25
C MET A 147 -4.82 16.00 4.75
N LYS A 148 -6.02 16.39 4.31
CA LYS A 148 -6.34 17.76 3.88
C LYS A 148 -6.24 18.74 5.04
N ARG A 149 -6.84 18.43 6.19
CA ARG A 149 -6.85 19.25 7.41
C ARG A 149 -5.42 19.60 7.87
N PHE A 150 -4.53 18.62 7.88
CA PHE A 150 -3.14 18.81 8.33
C PHE A 150 -2.16 19.17 7.22
N GLN A 151 -2.65 19.35 5.97
CA GLN A 151 -1.82 19.61 4.79
C GLN A 151 -0.65 18.62 4.68
N ALA A 152 -0.94 17.34 4.94
CA ALA A 152 0.04 16.27 5.09
C ALA A 152 0.50 15.74 3.71
N LYS A 153 1.09 16.62 2.89
CA LYS A 153 1.52 16.31 1.50
C LYS A 153 2.50 15.15 1.44
N GLU A 154 3.34 14.99 2.45
CA GLU A 154 4.30 13.89 2.60
C GLU A 154 3.64 12.51 2.88
N TYR A 155 2.33 12.49 3.16
CA TYR A 155 1.51 11.27 3.27
C TYR A 155 0.52 11.13 2.10
N ALA A 156 0.56 12.02 1.10
CA ALA A 156 -0.46 12.04 0.06
C ALA A 156 -0.46 10.79 -0.82
N ALA A 157 0.68 10.45 -1.43
CA ALA A 157 0.77 9.28 -2.31
C ALA A 157 0.32 7.98 -1.62
N LYS A 158 0.78 7.76 -0.37
CA LYS A 158 0.40 6.58 0.41
C LYS A 158 -1.07 6.55 0.82
N VAL A 159 -1.65 7.67 1.25
CA VAL A 159 -3.09 7.73 1.57
C VAL A 159 -3.91 7.51 0.30
N LEU A 160 -3.52 8.12 -0.82
CA LEU A 160 -4.20 7.96 -2.11
C LEU A 160 -4.17 6.50 -2.56
N VAL A 161 -3.02 5.83 -2.60
CA VAL A 161 -2.98 4.42 -3.02
C VAL A 161 -3.73 3.51 -2.03
N CYS A 162 -3.71 3.78 -0.72
CA CYS A 162 -4.51 3.00 0.23
C CYS A 162 -6.01 3.12 -0.04
N VAL A 163 -6.50 4.34 -0.24
CA VAL A 163 -7.94 4.60 -0.42
C VAL A 163 -8.40 4.16 -1.81
N TYR A 164 -7.71 4.60 -2.85
CA TYR A 164 -8.12 4.40 -4.23
C TYR A 164 -7.65 3.06 -4.81
N GLY A 165 -6.59 2.46 -4.25
CA GLY A 165 -6.09 1.14 -4.64
C GLY A 165 -6.78 -0.04 -3.96
N PHE A 166 -7.31 0.13 -2.74
CA PHE A 166 -7.81 -1.01 -1.95
C PHE A 166 -9.22 -0.83 -1.40
N ILE A 167 -9.72 0.40 -1.27
CA ILE A 167 -11.02 0.66 -0.61
C ILE A 167 -12.08 1.03 -1.64
N ARG A 168 -11.82 2.06 -2.46
CA ARG A 168 -12.82 2.66 -3.37
C ARG A 168 -13.20 1.75 -4.52
N GLN A 169 -12.28 0.89 -4.99
CA GLN A 169 -12.57 -0.05 -6.08
C GLN A 169 -13.72 -1.02 -5.77
N ALA A 170 -14.00 -1.28 -4.48
CA ALA A 170 -15.11 -2.14 -4.06
C ALA A 170 -16.45 -1.41 -3.93
N ALA A 171 -16.48 -0.07 -4.02
CA ALA A 171 -17.67 0.75 -3.78
C ALA A 171 -18.04 1.70 -4.92
N GLU A 172 -17.10 2.00 -5.81
CA GLU A 172 -17.26 2.96 -6.90
C GLU A 172 -16.87 2.32 -8.24
N PRO A 173 -17.31 2.86 -9.38
CA PRO A 173 -16.86 2.39 -10.69
C PRO A 173 -15.34 2.35 -10.75
N ILE A 174 -14.75 1.26 -11.23
CA ILE A 174 -13.30 1.03 -11.13
C ILE A 174 -12.49 2.14 -11.84
N GLN A 175 -13.03 2.78 -12.88
CA GLN A 175 -12.39 3.90 -13.58
C GLN A 175 -12.26 5.16 -12.72
N SER A 176 -13.14 5.35 -11.73
CA SER A 176 -13.18 6.57 -10.90
C SER A 176 -11.91 6.75 -10.06
N VAL A 177 -11.16 5.67 -9.82
CA VAL A 177 -9.94 5.72 -9.02
C VAL A 177 -8.70 6.14 -9.81
N LEU A 178 -8.77 6.18 -11.15
CA LEU A 178 -7.62 6.51 -12.01
C LEU A 178 -7.09 7.93 -11.76
N PRO A 179 -7.89 9.02 -11.81
CA PRO A 179 -7.35 10.37 -11.62
C PRO A 179 -6.73 10.61 -10.21
N PRO A 180 -7.33 10.11 -9.11
CA PRO A 180 -6.67 10.18 -7.79
C PRO A 180 -5.34 9.43 -7.72
N LEU A 181 -5.19 8.31 -8.44
CA LEU A 181 -3.92 7.58 -8.50
C LEU A 181 -2.88 8.33 -9.33
N GLU A 182 -3.25 8.97 -10.44
CA GLU A 182 -2.37 9.86 -11.21
C GLU A 182 -1.84 11.01 -10.33
N ASN A 183 -2.72 11.68 -9.58
CA ASN A 183 -2.32 12.69 -8.59
C ASN A 183 -1.39 12.10 -7.51
N GLY A 184 -1.59 10.84 -7.12
CA GLY A 184 -0.70 10.13 -6.20
C GLY A 184 0.71 9.92 -6.76
N ILE A 185 0.84 9.67 -8.07
CA ILE A 185 2.14 9.58 -8.76
C ILE A 185 2.81 10.96 -8.71
N GLU A 186 2.11 12.01 -9.16
CA GLU A 186 2.66 13.38 -9.25
C GLU A 186 3.13 13.90 -7.88
N VAL A 187 2.26 13.84 -6.86
CA VAL A 187 2.58 14.36 -5.53
C VAL A 187 3.64 13.50 -4.84
N GLY A 188 3.64 12.18 -5.06
CA GLY A 188 4.67 11.29 -4.55
C GLY A 188 6.04 11.62 -5.12
N MET A 189 6.13 11.79 -6.44
CA MET A 189 7.37 12.19 -7.12
C MET A 189 7.85 13.57 -6.67
N ALA A 190 6.95 14.54 -6.56
CA ALA A 190 7.29 15.91 -6.13
C ALA A 190 7.84 15.97 -4.70
N ASN A 191 7.39 15.07 -3.82
CA ASN A 191 7.81 15.02 -2.41
C ASN A 191 8.94 14.01 -2.14
N GLY A 192 9.45 13.32 -3.17
CA GLY A 192 10.47 12.28 -3.02
C GLY A 192 9.98 10.97 -2.42
N ASP A 193 8.66 10.75 -2.30
CA ASP A 193 8.07 9.47 -1.91
C ASP A 193 7.94 8.56 -3.14
N THR A 194 9.08 8.18 -3.71
CA THR A 194 9.16 7.41 -4.96
C THR A 194 8.55 6.02 -4.83
N HIS A 195 8.60 5.43 -3.62
CA HIS A 195 8.03 4.12 -3.38
C HIS A 195 6.50 4.13 -3.54
N PHE A 196 5.81 5.05 -2.87
CA PHE A 196 4.36 5.14 -2.99
C PHE A 196 3.91 5.78 -4.31
N ALA A 197 4.72 6.66 -4.92
CA ALA A 197 4.46 7.12 -6.29
C ALA A 197 4.41 5.94 -7.28
N MET A 198 5.39 5.04 -7.24
CA MET A 198 5.41 3.87 -8.12
C MET A 198 4.36 2.82 -7.74
N SER A 199 3.95 2.77 -6.47
CA SER A 199 2.77 1.99 -6.05
C SER A 199 1.47 2.53 -6.67
N CYS A 200 1.30 3.86 -6.68
CA CYS A 200 0.18 4.51 -7.39
C CYS A 200 0.21 4.18 -8.88
N ALA A 201 1.38 4.26 -9.53
CA ALA A 201 1.54 3.96 -10.96
C ALA A 201 1.17 2.52 -11.31
N MET A 202 1.70 1.54 -10.56
CA MET A 202 1.36 0.13 -10.77
C MET A 202 -0.14 -0.13 -10.56
N THR A 203 -0.72 0.48 -9.52
CA THR A 203 -2.15 0.35 -9.21
C THR A 203 -3.01 0.98 -10.30
N HIS A 204 -2.64 2.18 -10.75
CA HIS A 204 -3.28 2.88 -11.86
C HIS A 204 -3.30 2.00 -13.11
N ASP A 205 -2.15 1.48 -13.50
CA ASP A 205 -1.99 0.66 -14.71
C ASP A 205 -2.82 -0.62 -14.62
N SER A 206 -2.82 -1.27 -13.46
CA SER A 206 -3.61 -2.47 -13.20
C SER A 206 -5.12 -2.20 -13.29
N VAL A 207 -5.57 -1.07 -12.75
CA VAL A 207 -6.98 -0.65 -12.84
C VAL A 207 -7.34 -0.27 -14.28
N ALA A 208 -6.48 0.47 -14.97
CA ALA A 208 -6.70 0.88 -16.35
C ALA A 208 -6.86 -0.35 -17.25
N PHE A 209 -5.99 -1.34 -17.09
CA PHE A 209 -6.12 -2.65 -17.72
C PHE A 209 -7.45 -3.33 -17.42
N ALA A 210 -7.79 -3.48 -16.14
CA ALA A 210 -9.02 -4.15 -15.71
C ALA A 210 -10.30 -3.41 -16.14
N SER A 211 -10.19 -2.10 -16.35
CA SER A 211 -11.31 -1.25 -16.77
C SER A 211 -11.57 -1.27 -18.28
N GLY A 212 -10.75 -1.99 -19.06
CA GLY A 212 -10.88 -2.07 -20.52
C GLY A 212 -10.35 -0.84 -21.26
N LYS A 213 -9.37 -0.12 -20.69
CA LYS A 213 -8.69 0.98 -21.40
C LYS A 213 -8.07 0.44 -22.70
N GLU A 214 -8.10 1.25 -23.76
CA GLU A 214 -7.54 0.88 -25.06
C GLU A 214 -6.07 0.46 -24.91
N LEU A 215 -5.75 -0.74 -25.42
CA LEU A 215 -4.50 -1.44 -25.09
C LEU A 215 -3.26 -0.72 -25.63
N SER A 216 -3.33 -0.07 -26.78
CA SER A 216 -2.18 0.64 -27.35
C SER A 216 -1.78 1.86 -26.51
N SER A 217 -2.76 2.63 -26.05
CA SER A 217 -2.58 3.74 -25.10
C SER A 217 -2.06 3.23 -23.76
N LEU A 218 -2.65 2.15 -23.24
CA LEU A 218 -2.24 1.57 -21.97
C LEU A 218 -0.79 1.07 -22.01
N VAL A 219 -0.37 0.38 -23.08
CA VAL A 219 1.01 -0.08 -23.24
C VAL A 219 2.00 1.10 -23.25
N ALA A 220 1.64 2.23 -23.86
CA ALA A 220 2.48 3.43 -23.84
C ALA A 220 2.65 3.99 -22.43
N GLU A 221 1.56 4.07 -21.66
CA GLU A 221 1.56 4.53 -20.26
C GLU A 221 2.35 3.59 -19.36
N VAL A 222 2.11 2.28 -19.43
CA VAL A 222 2.83 1.27 -18.63
C VAL A 222 4.33 1.34 -18.90
N LYS A 223 4.75 1.55 -20.16
CA LYS A 223 6.16 1.73 -20.52
C LYS A 223 6.75 3.03 -19.95
N MET A 224 5.99 4.12 -19.95
CA MET A 224 6.40 5.38 -19.32
C MET A 224 6.61 5.19 -17.81
N HIS A 225 5.64 4.59 -17.11
CA HIS A 225 5.77 4.29 -15.67
C HIS A 225 6.91 3.31 -15.39
N SER A 226 7.11 2.29 -16.23
CA SER A 226 8.23 1.34 -16.09
C SER A 226 9.59 2.04 -16.16
N LYS A 227 9.74 3.06 -17.03
CA LYS A 227 10.95 3.88 -17.08
C LYS A 227 11.18 4.63 -15.77
N GLN A 228 10.13 5.24 -15.23
CA GLN A 228 10.21 5.92 -13.92
C GLN A 228 10.56 4.95 -12.78
N MET A 229 10.03 3.72 -12.81
CA MET A 229 10.36 2.68 -11.83
C MET A 229 11.85 2.29 -11.89
N VAL A 230 12.45 2.22 -13.08
CA VAL A 230 13.90 2.02 -13.23
C VAL A 230 14.69 3.18 -12.63
N GLU A 231 14.34 4.41 -12.97
CA GLU A 231 15.01 5.63 -12.47
C GLU A 231 14.93 5.73 -10.94
N CYS A 232 13.79 5.33 -10.36
CA CYS A 232 13.53 5.32 -8.92
C CYS A 232 13.99 4.05 -8.20
N LYS A 233 14.64 3.11 -8.90
CA LYS A 233 15.12 1.81 -8.37
C LYS A 233 14.02 0.98 -7.69
N GLN A 234 12.80 1.00 -8.25
CA GLN A 234 11.64 0.28 -7.72
C GLN A 234 11.43 -1.06 -8.44
N ASN A 235 12.33 -2.02 -8.20
CA ASN A 235 12.37 -3.28 -8.93
C ASN A 235 11.11 -4.15 -8.78
N SER A 236 10.52 -4.22 -7.57
CA SER A 236 9.31 -5.01 -7.33
C SER A 236 8.12 -4.48 -8.13
N TRP A 237 7.95 -3.15 -8.19
CA TRP A 237 6.90 -2.55 -9.01
C TRP A 237 7.17 -2.69 -10.51
N LEU A 238 8.43 -2.58 -10.92
CA LEU A 238 8.84 -2.77 -12.31
C LEU A 238 8.49 -4.17 -12.82
N LEU A 239 8.73 -5.22 -12.02
CA LEU A 239 8.41 -6.59 -12.40
C LEU A 239 6.90 -6.74 -12.67
N ALA A 240 6.06 -6.26 -11.74
CA ALA A 240 4.62 -6.31 -11.88
C ALA A 240 4.12 -5.53 -13.12
N ASN A 241 4.69 -4.35 -13.40
CA ASN A 241 4.34 -3.57 -14.58
C ASN A 241 4.78 -4.24 -15.89
N LYS A 242 5.95 -4.88 -15.92
CA LYS A 242 6.40 -5.65 -17.08
C LYS A 242 5.44 -6.81 -17.38
N ILE A 243 5.01 -7.54 -16.35
CA ILE A 243 4.01 -8.62 -16.48
C ILE A 243 2.70 -8.08 -17.09
N LEU A 244 2.21 -6.94 -16.59
CA LEU A 244 1.01 -6.29 -17.12
C LEU A 244 1.19 -5.87 -18.59
N CYS A 245 2.34 -5.27 -18.93
CA CYS A 245 2.67 -4.86 -20.29
C CYS A 245 2.67 -6.07 -21.24
N GLN A 246 3.26 -7.19 -20.82
CA GLN A 246 3.28 -8.41 -21.64
C GLN A 246 1.87 -8.96 -21.85
N ALA A 247 1.04 -9.01 -20.80
CA ALA A 247 -0.35 -9.42 -20.94
C ALA A 247 -1.12 -8.53 -21.93
N ALA A 248 -0.92 -7.22 -21.88
CA ALA A 248 -1.52 -6.29 -22.85
C ALA A 248 -1.03 -6.54 -24.29
N LEU A 249 0.28 -6.79 -24.47
CA LEU A 249 0.85 -7.12 -25.78
C LEU A 249 0.30 -8.45 -26.33
N ASN A 250 0.11 -9.46 -25.47
CA ASN A 250 -0.48 -10.74 -25.84
C ASN A 250 -1.91 -10.54 -26.37
N LEU A 251 -2.74 -9.76 -25.66
CA LEU A 251 -4.10 -9.42 -26.11
C LEU A 251 -4.14 -8.66 -27.44
N MET A 252 -3.09 -7.89 -27.75
CA MET A 252 -2.96 -7.19 -29.03
C MET A 252 -2.47 -8.09 -30.18
N GLY A 253 -2.23 -9.38 -29.94
CA GLY A 253 -1.64 -10.30 -30.92
C GLY A 253 -0.18 -9.98 -31.25
N ARG A 254 0.54 -9.31 -30.33
CA ARG A 254 1.95 -8.90 -30.50
C ARG A 254 2.95 -9.84 -29.81
N SER A 255 2.53 -11.05 -29.48
CA SER A 255 3.38 -12.11 -28.91
C SER A 255 3.32 -13.37 -29.77
N ALA A 256 4.43 -14.10 -29.84
CA ALA A 256 4.49 -15.39 -30.52
C ALA A 256 3.66 -16.47 -29.81
N ASP A 257 3.55 -16.36 -28.48
CA ASP A 257 2.69 -17.21 -27.64
C ASP A 257 1.82 -16.28 -26.76
N PRO A 258 0.49 -16.25 -26.97
CA PRO A 258 -0.42 -15.35 -26.27
C PRO A 258 -0.66 -15.74 -24.80
N ILE A 259 -0.26 -16.93 -24.39
CA ILE A 259 -0.43 -17.45 -23.02
C ILE A 259 0.86 -17.30 -22.21
N LYS A 260 2.02 -17.32 -22.89
CA LYS A 260 3.32 -17.15 -22.25
C LYS A 260 3.52 -15.71 -21.79
N LEU A 261 3.95 -15.57 -20.53
CA LEU A 261 4.60 -14.36 -20.03
C LEU A 261 6.10 -14.58 -20.15
N ASP A 262 6.79 -13.79 -20.98
CA ASP A 262 8.24 -13.93 -21.14
C ASP A 262 8.97 -13.35 -19.93
N LEU A 263 9.21 -14.20 -18.94
CA LEU A 263 9.92 -13.83 -17.72
C LEU A 263 11.43 -13.67 -17.97
N GLU A 264 11.98 -14.19 -19.07
CA GLU A 264 13.41 -14.18 -19.36
C GLU A 264 13.88 -12.80 -19.87
N GLU A 265 13.18 -12.16 -20.80
CA GLU A 265 13.46 -10.75 -21.17
C GLU A 265 13.21 -9.79 -19.99
N MET A 266 12.32 -10.17 -19.07
CA MET A 266 12.09 -9.41 -17.84
C MET A 266 13.29 -9.49 -16.88
N THR A 267 14.18 -10.49 -17.03
CA THR A 267 15.37 -10.72 -16.18
C THR A 267 16.61 -9.91 -16.57
N GLU A 268 16.75 -9.44 -17.81
CA GLU A 268 18.03 -8.92 -18.36
C GLU A 268 18.61 -7.72 -17.59
N HIS A 269 17.81 -7.05 -16.75
CA HIS A 269 18.24 -5.91 -15.93
C HIS A 269 18.56 -6.30 -14.47
N GLY A 270 18.79 -7.58 -14.19
CA GLY A 270 19.17 -8.07 -12.86
C GLY A 270 18.01 -8.27 -11.88
N CYS A 271 16.75 -8.11 -12.31
CA CYS A 271 15.55 -8.20 -11.44
C CYS A 271 15.26 -9.61 -10.90
N LEU A 272 15.76 -10.69 -11.51
CA LEU A 272 15.12 -12.01 -11.34
C LEU A 272 16.02 -13.13 -10.81
N LYS A 273 17.33 -12.91 -10.62
CA LYS A 273 18.17 -13.96 -10.01
C LYS A 273 18.03 -14.07 -8.48
N ALA A 274 17.27 -13.17 -7.84
CA ALA A 274 17.11 -13.14 -6.38
C ALA A 274 15.65 -13.01 -5.87
N ASP A 275 14.67 -12.63 -6.69
CA ASP A 275 13.38 -12.09 -6.18
C ASP A 275 12.08 -12.75 -6.71
N LEU A 276 12.10 -13.99 -7.20
CA LEU A 276 10.86 -14.78 -7.40
C LEU A 276 10.29 -15.37 -6.09
N ASP A 277 10.78 -14.92 -4.93
CA ASP A 277 10.48 -15.52 -3.62
C ASP A 277 9.28 -14.88 -2.91
N SER A 278 8.77 -13.74 -3.41
CA SER A 278 7.63 -13.08 -2.77
C SER A 278 6.32 -13.73 -3.24
N ALA A 279 5.49 -14.18 -2.28
CA ALA A 279 4.17 -14.74 -2.54
C ALA A 279 3.27 -13.79 -3.37
N ARG A 280 3.53 -12.48 -3.31
CA ARG A 280 2.85 -11.46 -4.09
C ARG A 280 3.18 -11.55 -5.58
N ASP A 281 4.45 -11.66 -5.93
CA ASP A 281 4.88 -11.68 -7.34
C ASP A 281 4.38 -12.96 -8.02
N LEU A 282 4.44 -14.09 -7.30
CA LEU A 282 3.84 -15.35 -7.75
C LEU A 282 2.32 -15.22 -7.97
N LEU A 283 1.60 -14.56 -7.06
CA LEU A 283 0.16 -14.33 -7.22
C LEU A 283 -0.14 -13.47 -8.48
N PHE A 284 0.65 -12.43 -8.74
CA PHE A 284 0.50 -11.61 -9.94
C PHE A 284 0.77 -12.40 -11.22
N ILE A 285 1.85 -13.18 -11.28
CA ILE A 285 2.17 -14.02 -12.43
C ILE A 285 1.07 -15.05 -12.66
N CYS A 286 0.72 -15.82 -11.63
CA CYS A 286 -0.28 -16.89 -11.74
C CYS A 286 -1.65 -16.34 -12.14
N SER A 287 -2.11 -15.24 -11.53
CA SER A 287 -3.41 -14.64 -11.88
C SER A 287 -3.46 -14.13 -13.32
N ARG A 288 -2.37 -13.56 -13.84
CA ARG A 288 -2.30 -13.09 -15.22
C ARG A 288 -2.21 -14.24 -16.22
N ARG A 289 -1.45 -15.28 -15.91
CA ARG A 289 -1.41 -16.51 -16.74
C ARG A 289 -2.76 -17.18 -16.82
N MET A 290 -3.40 -17.42 -15.68
CA MET A 290 -4.75 -18.01 -15.64
C MET A 290 -5.75 -17.20 -16.47
N TRP A 291 -5.67 -15.88 -16.41
CA TRP A 291 -6.56 -15.01 -17.17
C TRP A 291 -6.30 -15.06 -18.68
N LEU A 292 -5.03 -15.09 -19.11
CA LEU A 292 -4.66 -15.29 -20.51
C LEU A 292 -5.07 -16.68 -21.01
N GLU A 293 -4.83 -17.73 -20.23
CA GLU A 293 -5.27 -19.10 -20.52
C GLU A 293 -6.78 -19.15 -20.70
N TYR A 294 -7.55 -18.48 -19.84
CA TYR A 294 -9.01 -18.40 -19.95
C TYR A 294 -9.49 -17.68 -21.23
N ILE A 295 -8.81 -16.61 -21.65
CA ILE A 295 -9.20 -15.84 -22.83
C ILE A 295 -8.84 -16.56 -24.13
N PHE A 296 -7.66 -17.19 -24.18
CA PHE A 296 -7.10 -17.76 -25.40
C PHE A 296 -7.34 -19.26 -25.55
N SER A 297 -7.67 -19.97 -24.47
CA SER A 297 -8.12 -21.37 -24.58
C SER A 297 -9.63 -21.34 -24.79
N GLU A 298 -10.06 -21.60 -26.02
CA GLU A 298 -11.48 -21.80 -26.34
C GLU A 298 -12.08 -22.81 -25.35
N TYR A 299 -13.09 -22.38 -24.58
CA TYR A 299 -14.00 -23.25 -23.82
C TYR A 299 -15.33 -23.35 -24.57
#